data_AF-A0A3M6AN63-F1
#
_entry.id   AF-A0A3M6AN63-F1
#
_cell.length_a   1.000
_cell.length_b   1.000
_cell.length_c   1.000
_cell.angle_alpha   90.00
_cell.angle_beta   90.00
_cell.angle_gamma   90.00
#
_symmetry.space_group_name_H-M   'P 1'
#
loop_
_entity.id
_entity.type
_entity.pdbx_description
1 polymer ?
#
loop_
_entity_poly.entity_id
_entity_poly.type
_entity_poly.pdbx_seq_one_letter_code
_entity_poly.pdbx_strand_id
1 'polypeptide(L)'
;GIPAGTLIGEAFGWRAAFETAAVVTVAVGLLIVAFLPALPGERSAGISQVLSLAGEQRIRRMFAAALLIYVGHFAAYTYLAPFVQEFAHIQGQALGALLFTFGLAAVAGNLAGGAQAARSAPSSVLIMT
;
A
#
# COMPACT_ATOMS: atom_id res chain seq x y z
N GLY A 1 11.06 3.48 0.44
CA GLY A 1 9.72 4.07 0.58
C GLY A 1 9.67 5.43 -0.09
N ILE A 2 8.49 6.05 -0.19
CA ILE A 2 8.30 7.31 -0.95
C ILE A 2 9.30 8.42 -0.53
N PRO A 3 9.52 8.73 0.77
CA PRO A 3 10.46 9.80 1.15
C PRO A 3 11.91 9.54 0.72
N ALA A 4 12.41 8.31 0.89
CA ALA A 4 13.76 7.94 0.45
C ALA A 4 13.91 8.03 -1.08
N GLY A 5 12.87 7.64 -1.83
CA GLY A 5 12.84 7.79 -3.28
C GLY A 5 12.85 9.25 -3.72
N THR A 6 12.07 10.11 -3.05
CA THR A 6 12.08 11.56 -3.28
C THR A 6 13.45 12.18 -2.99
N LEU A 7 14.09 11.84 -1.87
CA LEU A 7 15.41 12.35 -1.53
C LEU A 7 16.48 11.96 -2.55
N ILE A 8 16.48 10.70 -3.01
CA ILE A 8 17.40 10.25 -4.05
C ILE A 8 17.08 10.94 -5.39
N GLY A 9 15.80 11.10 -5.71
CA GLY A 9 15.33 11.77 -6.92
C GLY A 9 15.70 13.26 -6.97
N GLU A 10 15.61 13.96 -5.83
CA GLU A 10 16.01 15.36 -5.69
C GLU A 10 17.52 15.55 -5.74
N ALA A 11 18.29 14.66 -5.10
CA ALA A 11 19.75 14.78 -5.03
C ALA A 11 20.49 14.28 -6.28
N PHE A 12 20.01 13.19 -6.89
CA PHE A 12 20.71 12.47 -7.96
C PHE A 12 19.87 12.28 -9.23
N GLY A 13 18.67 12.87 -9.26
CA GLY A 13 17.74 12.77 -10.38
C GLY A 13 16.86 11.53 -10.31
N TRP A 14 15.72 11.59 -11.01
CA TRP A 14 14.72 10.52 -11.02
C TRP A 14 15.28 9.16 -11.50
N ARG A 15 16.25 9.17 -12.43
CA ARG A 15 16.89 7.94 -12.94
C ARG A 15 17.59 7.16 -11.84
N ALA A 16 18.37 7.84 -11.00
CA ALA A 16 19.09 7.23 -9.88
C ALA A 16 18.12 6.59 -8.87
N ALA A 17 16.95 7.21 -8.65
CA ALA A 17 15.91 6.62 -7.79
C ALA A 17 15.37 5.29 -8.35
N PHE A 18 15.14 5.20 -9.67
CA PHE A 18 14.71 3.95 -10.32
C PHE A 18 15.82 2.90 -10.36
N GLU A 19 17.06 3.29 -10.67
CA GLU A 19 18.21 2.38 -10.68
C GLU A 19 18.44 1.78 -9.28
N THR A 20 18.35 2.61 -8.23
CA THR A 20 18.44 2.14 -6.84
C THR A 20 17.32 1.16 -6.51
N ALA A 21 16.07 1.48 -6.89
CA ALA A 21 14.94 0.58 -6.66
C ALA A 21 15.11 -0.77 -7.40
N ALA A 22 15.61 -0.75 -8.63
CA ALA A 22 15.89 -1.95 -9.42
C ALA A 22 16.96 -2.83 -8.74
N VAL A 23 18.09 -2.24 -8.33
CA VAL A 23 19.17 -2.96 -7.63
C VAL A 23 18.66 -3.60 -6.34
N VAL A 24 17.92 -2.85 -5.52
CA VAL A 24 17.33 -3.37 -4.27
C VAL A 24 16.37 -4.52 -4.57
N THR A 25 15.56 -4.41 -5.62
CA THR A 25 14.59 -5.45 -6.00
C THR A 25 15.29 -6.75 -6.40
N VAL A 26 16.33 -6.66 -7.24
CA VAL A 26 17.14 -7.82 -7.64
C VAL A 26 17.84 -8.43 -6.43
N ALA A 27 18.43 -7.62 -5.56
CA ALA A 27 19.09 -8.10 -4.35
C ALA A 27 18.11 -8.87 -3.45
N VAL A 28 16.92 -8.33 -3.20
CA VAL A 28 15.87 -9.01 -2.42
C VAL A 28 15.42 -10.30 -3.12
N GLY A 29 15.28 -10.29 -4.45
CA GLY A 29 14.98 -11.50 -5.22
C GLY A 29 16.03 -12.60 -5.06
N LEU A 30 17.31 -12.23 -5.11
CA LEU A 30 18.42 -13.17 -4.87
C LEU A 30 18.42 -13.70 -3.43
N LEU A 31 18.13 -12.86 -2.44
CA LEU A 31 17.99 -13.29 -1.05
C LEU A 31 16.83 -14.27 -0.88
N ILE A 32 15.69 -14.03 -1.52
CA ILE A 32 14.56 -14.96 -1.49
C ILE A 32 14.98 -16.30 -2.11
N VAL A 33 15.64 -16.31 -3.26
CA VAL A 33 16.11 -17.55 -3.90
C VAL A 33 17.14 -18.29 -3.04
N ALA A 34 18.03 -17.56 -2.36
CA ALA A 34 19.09 -18.16 -1.55
C ALA A 34 18.61 -18.67 -0.18
N PHE A 35 17.66 -17.99 0.45
CA PHE A 35 17.30 -18.23 1.85
C PHE A 35 15.88 -18.75 2.08
N LEU A 36 14.94 -18.55 1.14
CA LEU A 36 13.56 -19.00 1.33
C LEU A 36 13.46 -20.51 1.02
N PRO A 37 13.14 -21.38 2.01
CA PRO A 37 12.95 -22.79 1.74
C PRO A 37 11.74 -23.01 0.83
N ALA A 38 11.78 -24.07 0.03
CA ALA A 38 10.65 -24.46 -0.80
C ALA A 38 9.43 -24.74 0.08
N LEU A 39 8.39 -23.91 -0.05
CA LEU A 39 7.12 -24.16 0.63
C LEU A 39 6.39 -25.31 -0.08
N PRO A 40 5.75 -26.23 0.66
CA PRO A 40 4.89 -27.25 0.06
C PRO A 40 3.85 -26.57 -0.81
N GLY A 41 3.72 -26.98 -2.07
CA GLY A 41 2.67 -26.49 -2.94
C GLY A 41 1.32 -26.93 -2.40
N GLU A 42 0.59 -26.05 -1.71
CA GLU A 42 -0.85 -26.22 -1.55
C GLU A 42 -1.48 -26.22 -2.94
N ARG A 43 -2.51 -27.05 -3.15
CA ARG A 43 -3.24 -27.09 -4.42
C ARG A 43 -3.68 -25.67 -4.75
N SER A 44 -3.03 -25.04 -5.74
CA SER A 44 -3.42 -23.74 -6.24
C SER A 44 -4.90 -23.82 -6.62
N ALA A 45 -5.72 -22.97 -6.00
CA ALA A 45 -7.08 -22.78 -6.47
C ALA A 45 -6.99 -22.48 -7.97
N GLY A 46 -7.66 -23.29 -8.80
CA GLY A 46 -7.67 -23.07 -10.24
C GLY A 46 -8.30 -21.71 -10.55
N ILE A 47 -7.94 -21.10 -11.68
CA ILE A 47 -8.54 -19.82 -12.12
C ILE A 47 -10.07 -19.90 -12.12
N SER A 48 -10.65 -21.05 -12.49
CA SER A 48 -12.09 -21.31 -12.43
C SER A 48 -12.67 -21.19 -11.02
N GLN A 49 -11.94 -21.65 -9.99
CA GLN A 49 -12.36 -21.57 -8.60
C GLN A 49 -12.31 -20.12 -8.11
N VAL A 50 -11.28 -19.36 -8.48
CA VAL A 50 -11.20 -17.91 -8.18
C VAL A 50 -12.33 -17.15 -8.86
N LEU A 51 -12.62 -17.43 -10.13
CA LEU A 51 -13.72 -16.80 -10.86
C LEU A 51 -15.10 -17.17 -10.31
N SER A 52 -15.25 -18.38 -9.75
CA SER A 52 -16.51 -18.80 -9.11
C SER A 52 -16.86 -17.93 -7.90
N LEU A 53 -15.85 -17.37 -7.20
CA LEU A 53 -16.06 -16.44 -6.09
C LEU A 53 -16.73 -15.14 -6.54
N ALA A 54 -16.58 -14.74 -7.80
CA ALA A 54 -17.25 -13.56 -8.34
C ALA A 54 -18.77 -13.76 -8.47
N GLY A 55 -19.27 -15.00 -8.49
CA GLY A 55 -20.69 -15.31 -8.44
C GLY A 55 -21.33 -15.08 -7.07
N GLU A 56 -20.53 -15.07 -6.00
CA GLU A 56 -21.02 -14.94 -4.64
C GLU A 56 -21.38 -13.49 -4.31
N GLN A 57 -22.66 -13.24 -4.00
CA GLN A 57 -23.19 -11.90 -3.77
C GLN A 57 -22.46 -11.18 -2.61
N ARG A 58 -22.07 -11.92 -1.58
CA ARG A 58 -21.30 -11.39 -0.44
C ARG A 58 -19.93 -10.87 -0.89
N ILE A 59 -19.23 -11.64 -1.71
CA ILE A 59 -17.90 -11.31 -2.22
C ILE A 59 -17.98 -10.07 -3.13
N ARG A 60 -18.96 -10.03 -4.03
CA ARG A 60 -19.20 -8.86 -4.90
C ARG A 60 -19.40 -7.57 -4.09
N ARG A 61 -20.19 -7.62 -3.01
CA ARG A 61 -20.41 -6.46 -2.13
C ARG A 61 -19.13 -6.03 -1.42
N MET A 62 -18.32 -6.98 -0.94
CA MET A 62 -17.03 -6.68 -0.32
C MET A 62 -16.07 -6.01 -1.30
N PHE A 63 -15.96 -6.55 -2.53
CA PHE A 63 -15.15 -5.93 -3.57
C PHE A 63 -15.65 -4.55 -3.98
N ALA A 64 -16.97 -4.35 -4.09
CA ALA A 64 -17.54 -3.04 -4.40
C ALA A 64 -17.23 -2.01 -3.30
N ALA A 65 -17.41 -2.39 -2.03
CA ALA A 65 -17.07 -1.52 -0.91
C ALA A 65 -15.56 -1.19 -0.89
N ALA A 66 -14.71 -2.20 -1.04
CA ALA A 66 -13.26 -2.00 -1.13
C ALA A 66 -12.91 -1.06 -2.29
N LEU A 67 -13.47 -1.30 -3.48
CA LEU A 67 -13.25 -0.47 -4.66
C LEU A 67 -13.63 0.99 -4.39
N LEU A 68 -14.82 1.26 -3.83
CA LEU A 68 -15.26 2.62 -3.53
C LEU A 68 -14.34 3.31 -2.53
N ILE A 69 -13.94 2.60 -1.47
CA ILE A 69 -13.03 3.12 -0.45
C ILE A 69 -11.67 3.45 -1.07
N TYR A 70 -11.07 2.51 -1.82
CA TYR A 70 -9.76 2.71 -2.44
C TYR A 70 -9.79 3.81 -3.49
N VAL A 71 -10.83 3.87 -4.33
CA VAL A 71 -10.97 4.93 -5.35
C VAL A 71 -11.08 6.29 -4.68
N GLY A 72 -11.95 6.44 -3.67
CA GLY A 72 -12.07 7.71 -2.93
C GLY A 72 -10.76 8.10 -2.25
N HIS A 73 -10.09 7.14 -1.61
CA HIS A 73 -8.81 7.35 -0.95
C HIS A 73 -7.71 7.78 -1.94
N PHE A 74 -7.51 7.04 -3.03
CA PHE A 74 -6.47 7.34 -4.01
C PHE A 74 -6.76 8.62 -4.80
N ALA A 75 -8.03 8.92 -5.08
CA ALA A 75 -8.41 10.19 -5.69
C ALA A 75 -7.99 11.36 -4.79
N ALA A 76 -8.30 11.31 -3.49
CA ALA A 76 -7.89 12.35 -2.55
C ALA A 76 -6.35 12.40 -2.37
N TYR A 77 -5.71 11.24 -2.20
CA TYR A 77 -4.27 11.14 -1.94
C TYR A 77 -3.42 11.69 -3.10
N THR A 78 -3.83 11.44 -4.35
CA THR A 78 -3.12 11.92 -5.55
C THR A 78 -3.05 13.45 -5.59
N TYR A 79 -4.09 14.13 -5.10
CA TYR A 79 -4.15 15.60 -5.08
C TYR A 79 -3.82 16.20 -3.71
N LEU A 80 -3.41 15.40 -2.73
CA LEU A 80 -3.15 15.88 -1.38
C LEU A 80 -2.05 16.95 -1.35
N ALA A 81 -0.91 16.67 -2.00
CA ALA A 81 0.21 17.60 -2.05
C ALA A 81 -0.15 18.94 -2.73
N PRO A 82 -0.70 18.97 -3.97
CA PRO A 82 -1.08 20.23 -4.59
C PRO A 82 -2.19 20.96 -3.83
N PHE A 83 -3.16 20.24 -3.24
CA PHE A 83 -4.23 20.84 -2.45
C PHE A 83 -3.69 21.61 -1.23
N VAL A 84 -2.81 20.99 -0.45
CA VAL A 84 -2.25 21.64 0.75
C VAL A 84 -1.30 22.78 0.36
N GLN A 85 -0.59 22.66 -0.76
CA GLN A 85 0.24 23.75 -1.29
C GLN A 85 -0.60 24.96 -1.73
N GLU A 86 -1.72 24.73 -2.42
CA GLU A 86 -2.58 25.77 -2.97
C GLU A 86 -3.42 26.47 -1.88
N PHE A 87 -4.07 25.70 -1.01
CA PHE A 87 -5.04 26.23 -0.04
C PHE A 87 -4.46 26.50 1.35
N ALA A 88 -3.44 25.76 1.78
CA ALA A 88 -2.81 25.94 3.10
C ALA A 88 -1.41 26.57 3.02
N HIS A 89 -0.92 26.87 1.80
CA HIS A 89 0.39 27.46 1.55
C HIS A 89 1.58 26.71 2.18
N ILE A 90 1.46 25.39 2.40
CA ILE A 90 2.52 24.56 2.98
C ILE A 90 3.43 24.04 1.86
N GLN A 91 4.73 24.33 1.92
CA GLN A 91 5.70 23.99 0.88
C GLN A 91 7.02 23.46 1.45
N GLY A 92 7.87 22.90 0.59
CA GLY A 92 9.24 22.47 0.94
C GLY A 92 9.28 21.46 2.09
N GLN A 93 10.13 21.72 3.10
CA GLN A 93 10.30 20.82 4.24
C GLN A 93 9.02 20.59 5.05
N ALA A 94 8.14 21.59 5.16
CA ALA A 94 6.89 21.44 5.90
C ALA A 94 5.94 20.44 5.22
N LEU A 95 5.91 20.44 3.88
CA LEU A 95 5.18 19.44 3.11
C LEU A 95 5.81 18.04 3.27
N GLY A 96 7.14 17.95 3.23
CA GLY A 96 7.85 16.69 3.50
C GLY A 96 7.53 16.11 4.89
N ALA A 97 7.52 16.96 5.92
CA ALA A 97 7.17 16.57 7.29
C ALA A 97 5.70 16.13 7.44
N LEU A 98 4.79 16.79 6.73
CA LEU A 98 3.38 16.41 6.67
C LEU A 98 3.19 15.04 6.01
N LEU A 99 3.82 14.80 4.86
CA LEU A 99 3.76 13.52 4.17
C LEU A 99 4.43 12.39 4.97
N PHE A 100 5.49 12.72 5.72
CA PHE A 100 6.15 11.78 6.61
C PHE A 100 5.25 11.39 7.80
N THR A 101 4.61 12.36 8.46
CA THR A 101 3.65 12.09 9.54
C THR A 101 2.42 11.36 9.04
N PHE A 102 1.93 11.65 7.83
CA PHE A 102 0.90 10.87 7.17
C PHE A 102 1.34 9.40 7.00
N GLY A 103 2.58 9.17 6.57
CA GLY A 103 3.16 7.82 6.48
C GLY A 103 3.20 7.09 7.83
N LEU A 104 3.60 7.78 8.90
CA LEU A 104 3.60 7.22 10.26
C LEU A 104 2.19 6.86 10.73
N ALA A 105 1.21 7.74 10.49
CA ALA A 105 -0.19 7.48 10.80
C ALA A 105 -0.72 6.26 10.03
N ALA A 106 -0.35 6.10 8.76
CA ALA A 106 -0.71 4.93 7.96
C ALA A 106 -0.09 3.63 8.51
N VAL A 107 1.18 3.66 8.95
CA VAL A 107 1.83 2.51 9.60
C VAL A 107 1.10 2.16 10.90
N ALA A 108 0.82 3.14 11.76
CA ALA A 108 0.10 2.92 13.01
C ALA A 108 -1.31 2.35 12.76
N GLY A 109 -2.03 2.90 11.77
CA GLY A 109 -3.34 2.41 11.36
C GLY A 109 -3.31 0.96 10.86
N ASN A 110 -2.31 0.59 10.04
CA ASN A 110 -2.14 -0.79 9.58
C ASN A 110 -1.82 -1.76 10.73
N LEU A 111 -0.99 -1.36 11.68
CA LEU A 111 -0.68 -2.18 12.86
C LEU A 111 -1.91 -2.38 13.74
N ALA A 112 -2.67 -1.30 13.99
CA ALA A 112 -3.91 -1.37 14.76
C ALA A 112 -4.97 -2.24 14.04
N GLY A 113 -5.16 -2.03 12.74
CA GLY A 113 -6.07 -2.82 11.91
C GLY A 113 -5.68 -4.30 11.85
N GLY A 114 -4.39 -4.60 11.70
CA GLY A 114 -3.84 -5.95 11.73
C GLY A 114 -4.05 -6.63 13.09
N ALA A 115 -3.80 -5.91 14.19
CA ALA A 115 -4.04 -6.40 15.55
C ALA A 115 -5.54 -6.67 15.81
N GLN A 116 -6.42 -5.85 15.24
CA GLN A 116 -7.87 -6.04 15.35
C GLN A 116 -8.37 -7.22 14.50
N ALA A 117 -7.84 -7.37 13.28
CA ALA A 117 -8.12 -8.48 12.38
C ALA A 117 -7.66 -9.83 12.96
N ALA A 118 -6.53 -9.84 13.67
CA ALA A 118 -6.02 -11.02 14.38
C ALA A 118 -6.93 -11.48 15.54
N ARG A 119 -7.75 -10.57 16.10
CA ARG A 119 -8.71 -10.88 17.17
C ARG A 119 -10.07 -11.35 16.63
N SER A 120 -10.53 -10.79 15.51
CA SER A 120 -11.77 -11.20 14.85
C SER A 120 -11.87 -10.71 13.39
N ALA A 121 -11.65 -11.64 12.45
CA ALA A 121 -11.72 -11.38 11.01
C ALA A 121 -13.09 -10.83 10.51
N PRO A 122 -14.26 -11.23 11.05
CA PRO A 122 -15.55 -10.71 10.58
C PRO A 122 -15.90 -9.31 11.11
N SER A 123 -15.39 -8.94 12.29
CA SER A 123 -15.78 -7.70 12.99
C SER A 123 -14.96 -6.48 12.56
N SER A 124 -13.77 -6.70 12.01
CA SER A 124 -12.85 -5.62 11.62
C SER A 124 -13.31 -4.86 10.37
N VAL A 125 -14.08 -5.52 9.49
CA VAL A 125 -14.62 -4.90 8.27
C VAL A 125 -15.80 -3.96 8.56
N LEU A 126 -16.53 -4.16 9.66
CA LEU A 126 -17.73 -3.37 10.00
C LEU A 126 -17.43 -2.10 10.80
N ILE A 127 -16.29 -2.04 11.50
CA ILE A 127 -15.93 -0.91 12.38
C ILE A 127 -15.04 0.11 11.64
N MET A 128 -14.46 -0.26 10.49
CA MET A 128 -13.57 0.58 9.68
C MET A 128 -14.26 1.19 8.44
N THR A 129 -15.59 1.10 8.38
CA THR A 129 -16.48 1.88 7.50
C THR A 129 -17.31 2.82 8.35
#